data_AF-A0A3M1CNJ1-F1
#
_entry.id   AF-A0A3M1CNJ1-F1
#
_cell.length_a   1.000
_cell.length_b   1.000
_cell.length_c   1.000
_cell.angle_alpha   90.00
_cell.angle_beta   90.00
_cell.angle_gamma   90.00
#
_symmetry.space_group_name_H-M   'P 1'
#
loop_
_entity.id
_entity.type
_entity.pdbx_description
1 polymer ?
#
loop_
_entity_poly.entity_id
_entity_poly.type
_entity_poly.pdbx_seq_one_letter_code
_entity_poly.pdbx_strand_id
1 'polypeptide(L)'
;MSHRGDCIEKSIRGSVGTGMHTEEAKRTKNILIVGVGGQGVLLASEIISAAAMQAGLDVKKSEVHGMSQRGGVVSSHVRIGEKVYAPTIAHGQVDILMAFEQAEGLRVVDWMKPEGVAVVARTELVPAIVTSSKKFDYPHDAIERMEQKLTHVVPVEAGAIAEELGNP
;
A
#
# COMPACT_ATOMS: atom_id res chain seq x y z
N MET A 1 -47.00 17.76 -47.56
CA MET A 1 -45.66 18.36 -47.44
C MET A 1 -45.50 18.91 -46.03
N SER A 2 -44.74 18.23 -45.18
CA SER A 2 -43.94 18.78 -44.06
C SER A 2 -43.48 17.60 -43.20
N HIS A 3 -42.50 16.87 -43.71
CA HIS A 3 -41.57 16.07 -42.90
C HIS A 3 -40.33 16.94 -42.74
N ARG A 4 -40.07 17.45 -41.52
CA ARG A 4 -38.75 17.90 -41.01
C ARG A 4 -38.93 18.64 -39.67
N GLY A 5 -39.05 17.88 -38.58
CA GLY A 5 -39.08 18.45 -37.22
C GLY A 5 -38.49 17.54 -36.13
N ASP A 6 -38.69 16.23 -36.23
CA ASP A 6 -38.41 15.31 -35.10
C ASP A 6 -36.97 14.77 -35.00
N CYS A 7 -36.02 15.22 -35.83
CA CYS A 7 -34.69 14.61 -35.88
C CYS A 7 -33.62 15.28 -35.01
N ILE A 8 -33.92 16.38 -34.32
CA ILE A 8 -32.88 17.20 -33.65
C ILE A 8 -32.90 17.07 -32.11
N GLU A 9 -34.01 16.66 -31.51
CA GLU A 9 -34.12 16.59 -30.03
C GLU A 9 -33.66 15.26 -29.39
N LYS A 10 -33.38 14.23 -30.19
CA LYS A 10 -32.87 12.94 -29.66
C LYS A 10 -31.34 12.85 -29.52
N SER A 11 -30.59 13.90 -29.88
CA SER A 11 -29.12 13.84 -29.90
C SER A 11 -28.43 14.29 -28.60
N ILE A 12 -29.16 14.73 -27.57
CA ILE A 12 -28.56 15.32 -26.35
C ILE A 12 -28.65 14.38 -25.13
N ARG A 13 -29.21 13.17 -25.27
CA ARG A 13 -29.29 12.16 -24.19
C ARG A 13 -28.19 11.09 -24.26
N GLY A 14 -26.98 11.46 -24.68
CA GLY A 14 -25.83 10.56 -24.77
C GLY A 14 -24.73 10.94 -23.78
N SER A 15 -24.38 10.00 -22.90
CA SER A 15 -23.15 9.93 -22.08
C SER A 15 -22.89 11.03 -21.04
N VAL A 16 -23.53 10.93 -19.88
CA VAL A 16 -22.83 11.21 -18.61
C VAL A 16 -22.47 9.87 -18.01
N GLY A 17 -21.17 9.57 -17.96
CA GLY A 17 -20.62 8.28 -17.54
C GLY A 17 -20.81 8.02 -16.05
N THR A 18 -21.88 7.31 -15.70
CA THR A 18 -22.08 6.66 -14.39
C THR A 18 -21.37 5.30 -14.29
N GLY A 19 -20.68 4.86 -15.35
CA GLY A 19 -20.03 3.53 -15.41
C GLY A 19 -18.67 3.42 -14.73
N MET A 20 -17.98 4.53 -14.42
CA MET A 20 -16.61 4.48 -13.86
C MET A 20 -16.57 4.19 -12.36
N HIS A 21 -17.55 4.67 -11.59
CA HIS A 21 -17.53 4.48 -10.13
C HIS A 21 -17.87 3.05 -9.68
N THR A 22 -18.53 2.26 -10.53
CA THR A 22 -18.96 0.90 -10.19
C THR A 22 -17.88 -0.16 -10.46
N GLU A 23 -16.97 0.09 -11.41
CA GLU A 23 -15.85 -0.82 -11.72
C GLU A 23 -14.76 -0.77 -10.65
N GLU A 24 -14.48 0.41 -10.08
CA GLU A 24 -13.41 0.56 -9.09
C GLU A 24 -13.76 -0.10 -7.75
N ALA A 25 -15.04 -0.14 -7.38
CA ALA A 25 -15.55 -0.84 -6.20
C ALA A 25 -15.45 -2.38 -6.31
N LYS A 26 -15.54 -2.92 -7.53
CA LYS A 26 -15.42 -4.37 -7.79
C LYS A 26 -14.00 -4.91 -7.68
N ARG A 27 -12.98 -4.05 -7.84
CA ARG A 27 -11.58 -4.49 -7.91
C ARG A 27 -11.00 -4.61 -6.50
N THR A 28 -10.51 -5.81 -6.14
CA THR A 28 -9.76 -6.01 -4.90
C THR A 28 -8.57 -5.05 -4.85
N LYS A 29 -8.46 -4.27 -3.77
CA LYS A 29 -7.29 -3.45 -3.44
C LYS A 29 -6.33 -4.26 -2.58
N ASN A 30 -5.06 -4.24 -2.96
CA ASN A 30 -3.98 -4.99 -2.32
C ASN A 30 -3.04 -4.04 -1.59
N ILE A 31 -2.96 -4.19 -0.27
CA ILE A 31 -2.11 -3.40 0.61
C ILE A 31 -1.01 -4.31 1.15
N LEU A 32 0.25 -3.96 0.91
CA LEU A 32 1.39 -4.62 1.52
C LEU A 32 1.96 -3.71 2.61
N ILE A 33 2.00 -4.21 3.83
CA ILE A 33 2.54 -3.49 4.99
C ILE A 33 3.84 -4.17 5.40
N VAL A 34 4.93 -3.41 5.51
CA VAL A 34 6.26 -3.95 5.86
C VAL A 34 6.93 -3.10 6.93
N GLY A 35 7.78 -3.73 7.70
CA GLY A 35 8.60 -3.06 8.70
C GLY A 35 9.39 -4.05 9.53
N VAL A 36 9.93 -3.55 10.63
CA VAL A 36 10.66 -4.32 11.63
C VAL A 36 9.75 -4.59 12.83
N GLY A 37 9.94 -5.72 13.52
CA GLY A 37 9.16 -6.04 14.71
C GLY A 37 9.22 -4.94 15.78
N GLY A 38 8.06 -4.62 16.35
CA GLY A 38 7.89 -3.53 17.31
C GLY A 38 7.27 -2.25 16.73
N GLN A 39 7.30 -2.05 15.40
CA GLN A 39 6.79 -0.83 14.76
C GLN A 39 5.26 -0.79 14.57
N GLY A 40 4.52 -1.82 14.99
CA GLY A 40 3.07 -1.85 14.86
C GLY A 40 2.51 -2.31 13.51
N VAL A 41 3.31 -2.96 12.64
CA VAL A 41 2.89 -3.48 11.32
C VAL A 41 1.61 -4.33 11.40
N LEU A 42 1.56 -5.28 12.34
CA LEU A 42 0.37 -6.13 12.53
C LEU A 42 -0.81 -5.34 13.10
N LEU A 43 -0.56 -4.39 14.00
CA LEU A 43 -1.65 -3.55 14.52
C LEU A 43 -2.28 -2.70 13.40
N ALA A 44 -1.45 -2.13 12.52
CA ALA A 44 -1.92 -1.39 11.35
C ALA A 44 -2.75 -2.28 10.42
N SER A 45 -2.31 -3.52 10.15
CA SER A 45 -3.07 -4.46 9.32
C SER A 45 -4.44 -4.78 9.93
N GLU A 46 -4.51 -4.98 11.25
CA GLU A 46 -5.77 -5.23 11.97
C GLU A 46 -6.70 -4.03 11.90
N ILE A 47 -6.20 -2.81 12.14
CA ILE A 47 -7.01 -1.58 12.12
C ILE A 47 -7.62 -1.38 10.73
N ILE A 48 -6.80 -1.50 9.68
CA ILE A 48 -7.25 -1.37 8.28
C ILE A 48 -8.29 -2.45 7.96
N SER A 49 -8.03 -3.70 8.35
CA SER A 49 -8.93 -4.82 8.12
C SER A 49 -10.27 -4.62 8.83
N ALA A 50 -10.25 -4.22 10.10
CA ALA A 50 -11.45 -3.97 10.89
C ALA A 50 -12.28 -2.81 10.34
N ALA A 51 -11.62 -1.74 9.87
CA ALA A 51 -12.30 -0.63 9.21
C ALA A 51 -12.98 -1.06 7.90
N ALA A 52 -12.28 -1.83 7.07
CA ALA A 52 -12.83 -2.36 5.81
C ALA A 52 -14.01 -3.33 6.04
N MET A 53 -13.91 -4.21 7.03
CA MET A 53 -15.00 -5.12 7.41
C MET A 53 -16.23 -4.34 7.92
N GLN A 54 -16.02 -3.28 8.71
CA GLN A 54 -17.12 -2.40 9.15
C GLN A 54 -17.78 -1.65 7.98
N ALA A 55 -17.04 -1.38 6.90
CA ALA A 55 -17.58 -0.84 5.66
C ALA A 55 -18.30 -1.88 4.78
N GLY A 56 -18.43 -3.13 5.23
CA GLY A 56 -19.13 -4.20 4.51
C GLY A 56 -18.31 -4.88 3.41
N LEU A 57 -16.98 -4.71 3.40
CA LEU A 57 -16.09 -5.32 2.42
C LEU A 57 -15.57 -6.68 2.93
N ASP A 58 -15.30 -7.59 2.00
CA ASP A 58 -14.58 -8.83 2.26
C ASP A 58 -13.08 -8.52 2.40
N VAL A 59 -12.47 -9.12 3.42
CA VAL A 59 -11.07 -8.91 3.77
C VAL A 59 -10.37 -10.24 3.96
N LYS A 60 -9.21 -10.40 3.31
CA LYS A 60 -8.30 -11.52 3.57
C LYS A 60 -6.91 -11.01 3.84
N LYS A 61 -6.29 -11.58 4.87
CA LYS A 61 -4.93 -11.24 5.26
C LYS A 61 -4.03 -12.47 5.34
N SER A 62 -2.75 -12.27 5.04
CA SER A 62 -1.68 -13.26 5.22
C SER A 62 -0.44 -12.55 5.75
N GLU A 63 0.18 -13.09 6.79
CA GLU A 63 1.20 -12.38 7.54
C GLU A 63 2.42 -13.26 7.76
N VAL A 64 3.60 -12.65 7.66
CA VAL A 64 4.88 -13.29 7.96
C VAL A 64 5.57 -12.43 9.01
N HIS A 65 5.69 -12.98 10.22
CA HIS A 65 6.26 -12.25 11.36
C HIS A 65 7.38 -13.02 12.07
N GLY A 66 7.87 -14.14 11.52
CA GLY A 66 8.98 -15.00 11.99
C GLY A 66 9.59 -14.71 13.38
N MET A 67 10.91 -14.48 13.45
CA MET A 67 11.64 -14.04 14.66
C MET A 67 11.55 -12.51 14.87
N SER A 68 10.51 -11.84 14.35
CA SER A 68 10.45 -10.37 14.30
C SER A 68 10.58 -9.68 15.66
N GLN A 69 10.21 -10.35 16.74
CA GLN A 69 10.40 -9.90 18.12
C GLN A 69 11.88 -9.63 18.51
N ARG A 70 12.85 -10.02 17.67
CA ARG A 70 14.28 -9.69 17.81
C ARG A 70 14.80 -8.83 16.64
N GLY A 71 13.99 -7.90 16.13
CA GLY A 71 14.38 -7.00 15.04
C GLY A 71 14.34 -7.65 13.65
N GLY A 72 13.57 -8.73 13.50
CA GLY A 72 13.32 -9.35 12.20
C GLY A 72 12.22 -8.62 11.42
N VAL A 73 12.17 -8.90 10.13
CA VAL A 73 11.18 -8.37 9.19
C VAL A 73 9.78 -8.86 9.53
N VAL A 74 8.82 -7.97 9.43
CA VAL A 74 7.38 -8.25 9.47
C VAL A 74 6.78 -7.80 8.15
N SER A 75 5.96 -8.65 7.55
CA SER A 75 5.11 -8.27 6.42
C SER A 75 3.67 -8.74 6.63
N SER A 76 2.73 -7.92 6.19
CA SER A 76 1.30 -8.24 6.18
C SER A 76 0.72 -7.92 4.81
N HIS A 77 0.12 -8.92 4.18
CA HIS A 77 -0.70 -8.80 2.99
C HIS A 77 -2.12 -8.56 3.44
N VAL A 78 -2.74 -7.46 3.01
CA VAL A 78 -4.15 -7.16 3.26
C VAL A 78 -4.84 -6.95 1.93
N ARG A 79 -5.90 -7.71 1.67
CA ARG A 79 -6.67 -7.66 0.43
C ARG A 79 -8.12 -7.35 0.76
N ILE A 80 -8.66 -6.31 0.14
CA ILE A 80 -9.97 -5.72 0.46
C ILE A 80 -10.79 -5.56 -0.83
N GLY A 81 -12.07 -5.94 -0.82
CA GLY A 81 -13.00 -5.65 -1.92
C GLY A 81 -14.38 -6.26 -1.69
N GLU A 82 -15.29 -6.19 -2.67
CA GLU A 82 -16.61 -6.84 -2.57
C GLU A 82 -16.51 -8.35 -2.31
N LYS A 83 -15.51 -9.00 -2.92
CA LYS A 83 -15.19 -10.41 -2.71
C LYS A 83 -13.71 -10.66 -2.96
N VAL A 84 -13.04 -11.27 -1.99
CA VAL A 84 -11.61 -11.61 -2.07
C VAL A 84 -11.51 -13.13 -2.12
N TYR A 85 -10.67 -13.70 -2.98
CA TYR A 85 -10.58 -15.16 -3.11
C TYR A 85 -9.38 -15.76 -2.39
N ALA A 86 -8.24 -15.08 -2.37
CA ALA A 86 -7.00 -15.54 -1.76
C ALA A 86 -6.44 -14.49 -0.79
N PRO A 87 -5.71 -14.91 0.26
CA PRO A 87 -5.16 -13.99 1.27
C PRO A 87 -3.81 -13.36 0.87
N THR A 88 -3.08 -13.95 -0.06
CA THR A 88 -1.76 -13.47 -0.49
C THR A 88 -1.87 -12.59 -1.73
N ILE A 89 -1.06 -11.53 -1.80
CA ILE A 89 -0.95 -10.65 -2.98
C ILE A 89 0.05 -11.28 -3.95
N ALA A 90 -0.22 -11.25 -5.25
CA ALA A 90 0.75 -11.70 -6.25
C ALA A 90 1.84 -10.65 -6.46
N HIS A 91 3.03 -11.07 -6.89
CA HIS A 91 4.12 -10.16 -7.24
C HIS A 91 3.68 -9.17 -8.33
N GLY A 92 4.09 -7.90 -8.22
CA GLY A 92 3.69 -6.82 -9.13
C GLY A 92 2.23 -6.36 -9.00
N GLN A 93 1.49 -6.81 -7.97
CA GLN A 93 0.06 -6.52 -7.80
C GLN A 93 -0.26 -5.69 -6.54
N VAL A 94 0.73 -5.13 -5.85
CA VAL A 94 0.50 -4.24 -4.70
C VAL A 94 0.01 -2.88 -5.21
N ASP A 95 -1.17 -2.45 -4.72
CA ASP A 95 -1.74 -1.13 -5.00
C ASP A 95 -1.20 -0.08 -4.03
N ILE A 96 -1.02 -0.46 -2.76
CA ILE A 96 -0.52 0.41 -1.70
C ILE A 96 0.57 -0.32 -0.94
N LEU A 97 1.76 0.28 -0.87
CA LEU A 97 2.82 -0.13 0.04
C LEU A 97 2.83 0.81 1.24
N MET A 98 2.77 0.25 2.45
CA MET A 98 2.96 0.98 3.70
C MET A 98 4.22 0.45 4.38
N ALA A 99 5.32 1.18 4.25
CA ALA A 99 6.62 0.81 4.79
C ALA A 99 6.93 1.62 6.05
N PHE A 100 7.11 0.93 7.18
CA PHE A 100 7.48 1.54 8.47
C PHE A 100 8.99 1.73 8.63
N GLU A 101 9.77 1.24 7.65
CA GLU A 101 11.22 1.33 7.60
C GLU A 101 11.62 1.36 6.11
N GLN A 102 12.52 2.28 5.73
CA GLN A 102 12.73 2.59 4.31
C GLN A 102 13.45 1.47 3.53
N ALA A 103 14.39 0.75 4.14
CA ALA A 103 15.07 -0.38 3.50
C ALA A 103 14.15 -1.59 3.34
N GLU A 104 13.21 -1.79 4.26
CA GLU A 104 12.14 -2.78 4.13
C GLU A 104 11.18 -2.42 2.98
N GLY A 105 10.84 -1.14 2.83
CA GLY A 105 10.09 -0.64 1.69
C GLY A 105 10.80 -0.90 0.35
N LEU A 106 12.08 -0.53 0.26
CA LEU A 106 12.88 -0.78 -0.94
C LEU A 106 12.97 -2.27 -1.28
N ARG A 107 13.06 -3.15 -0.28
CA ARG A 107 13.16 -4.61 -0.49
C ARG A 107 11.95 -5.19 -1.22
N VAL A 108 10.77 -4.60 -1.04
CA VAL A 108 9.53 -5.08 -1.65
C VAL A 108 9.04 -4.19 -2.79
N VAL A 109 9.85 -3.22 -3.24
CA VAL A 109 9.45 -2.26 -4.28
C VAL A 109 8.95 -2.94 -5.57
N ASP A 110 9.52 -4.08 -5.94
CA ASP A 110 9.15 -4.79 -7.18
C ASP A 110 7.81 -5.56 -7.05
N TRP A 111 7.21 -5.61 -5.85
CA TRP A 111 5.85 -6.13 -5.65
C TRP A 111 4.76 -5.14 -6.06
N MET A 112 5.12 -3.87 -6.21
CA MET A 112 4.22 -2.78 -6.58
C MET A 112 3.76 -2.86 -8.02
N LYS A 113 2.54 -2.41 -8.26
CA LYS A 113 2.09 -2.01 -9.59
C LYS A 113 2.77 -0.71 -10.02
N PRO A 114 2.95 -0.44 -11.32
CA PRO A 114 3.47 0.83 -11.81
C PRO A 114 2.70 2.07 -11.32
N GLU A 115 1.38 1.95 -11.17
CA GLU A 115 0.47 2.99 -10.67
C GLU A 115 0.25 2.97 -9.14
N GLY A 116 0.92 2.04 -8.42
CA GLY A 116 0.77 1.90 -6.98
C GLY A 116 1.35 3.09 -6.20
N VAL A 117 0.87 3.28 -4.97
CA VAL A 117 1.34 4.34 -4.08
C VAL A 117 2.14 3.74 -2.93
N ALA A 118 3.38 4.19 -2.77
CA ALA A 118 4.22 3.81 -1.63
C ALA A 118 4.22 4.93 -0.59
N VAL A 119 3.71 4.65 0.61
CA VAL A 119 3.85 5.50 1.80
C VAL A 119 4.98 4.92 2.64
N VAL A 120 6.05 5.69 2.82
CA VAL A 120 7.31 5.19 3.37
C VAL A 120 7.77 6.07 4.52
N ALA A 121 7.91 5.49 5.71
CA ALA A 121 8.56 6.16 6.82
C ALA A 121 10.07 6.31 6.55
N ARG A 122 10.63 7.48 6.81
CA ARG A 122 12.07 7.78 6.69
C ARG A 122 12.94 7.09 7.76
N THR A 123 12.32 6.35 8.67
CA THR A 123 12.98 5.62 9.74
C THR A 123 14.05 4.66 9.20
N GLU A 124 15.26 4.76 9.74
CA GLU A 124 16.36 3.83 9.52
C GLU A 124 16.59 2.96 10.75
N LEU A 125 16.49 1.64 10.59
CA LEU A 125 16.88 0.68 11.62
C LEU A 125 18.03 -0.16 11.12
N VAL A 126 19.24 0.41 11.19
CA VAL A 126 20.47 -0.23 10.73
C VAL A 126 20.75 -1.50 11.54
N PRO A 127 20.72 -2.70 10.93
CA PRO A 127 20.96 -3.94 11.67
C PRO A 127 22.37 -4.02 12.24
N ALA A 128 22.53 -4.61 13.42
CA ALA A 128 23.83 -4.73 14.09
C ALA A 128 24.91 -5.44 13.24
N ILE A 129 24.53 -6.32 12.31
CA ILE A 129 25.47 -6.98 11.41
C ILE A 129 26.14 -5.99 10.42
N VAL A 130 25.43 -4.94 10.00
CA VAL A 130 25.96 -3.87 9.14
C VAL A 130 27.05 -3.11 9.88
N THR A 131 26.75 -2.69 11.12
CA THR A 131 27.69 -1.91 11.93
C THR A 131 28.88 -2.72 12.45
N SER A 132 28.69 -4.01 12.76
CA SER A 132 29.75 -4.86 13.35
C SER A 132 30.67 -5.53 12.33
N SER A 133 30.18 -5.88 11.13
CA SER A 133 30.96 -6.71 10.18
C SER A 133 31.67 -5.91 9.09
N LYS A 134 31.29 -4.64 8.82
CA LYS A 134 31.75 -3.82 7.68
C LYS A 134 31.64 -4.50 6.30
N LYS A 135 30.88 -5.60 6.20
CA LYS A 135 30.71 -6.41 4.97
C LYS A 135 29.41 -6.11 4.24
N PHE A 136 28.49 -5.44 4.91
CA PHE A 136 27.17 -5.10 4.41
C PHE A 136 26.93 -3.63 4.69
N ASP A 137 26.32 -2.94 3.73
CA ASP A 137 25.93 -1.54 3.86
C ASP A 137 24.41 -1.43 3.92
N TYR A 138 23.93 -0.46 4.69
CA TYR A 138 22.51 -0.10 4.71
C TYR A 138 22.21 0.85 3.53
N PRO A 139 21.09 0.66 2.80
CA PRO A 139 20.73 1.53 1.70
C PRO A 139 20.14 2.85 2.21
N HIS A 140 21.00 3.82 2.54
CA HIS A 140 20.59 5.16 2.97
C HIS A 140 19.86 5.96 1.89
N ASP A 141 19.97 5.53 0.64
CA ASP A 141 19.31 6.10 -0.54
C ASP A 141 18.03 5.33 -0.93
N ALA A 142 17.40 4.66 0.04
CA ALA A 142 16.29 3.75 -0.24
C ALA A 142 15.07 4.45 -0.86
N ILE A 143 14.72 5.62 -0.35
CA ILE A 143 13.59 6.41 -0.86
C ILE A 143 13.87 6.91 -2.27
N GLU A 144 15.07 7.42 -2.54
CA GLU A 144 15.49 7.90 -3.86
C GLU A 144 15.43 6.77 -4.89
N ARG A 145 15.87 5.56 -4.51
CA ARG A 145 15.75 4.36 -5.38
C ARG A 145 14.30 3.96 -5.63
N MET A 146 13.42 4.12 -4.65
CA MET A 146 11.98 3.89 -4.84
C MET A 146 11.38 4.93 -5.78
N GLU A 147 11.73 6.21 -5.64
CA GLU A 147 11.29 7.31 -6.51
C GLU A 147 11.75 7.16 -7.97
N GLN A 148 12.89 6.50 -8.20
CA GLN A 148 13.36 6.16 -9.56
C GLN A 148 12.53 5.04 -10.21
N LYS A 149 11.90 4.18 -9.41
CA LYS A 149 11.14 3.00 -9.89
C LYS A 149 9.63 3.22 -9.93
N LEU A 150 9.11 4.06 -9.05
CA LEU A 150 7.68 4.22 -8.79
C LEU A 150 7.21 5.62 -9.16
N THR A 151 6.00 5.70 -9.70
CA THR A 151 5.38 6.98 -10.04
C THR A 151 4.97 7.77 -8.78
N HIS A 152 4.58 7.07 -7.71
CA HIS A 152 4.01 7.67 -6.51
C HIS A 152 4.70 7.15 -5.25
N VAL A 153 5.60 7.96 -4.71
CA VAL A 153 6.23 7.73 -3.40
C VAL A 153 5.90 8.92 -2.49
N VAL A 154 5.48 8.61 -1.27
CA VAL A 154 5.13 9.58 -0.23
C VAL A 154 6.02 9.30 0.98
N PRO A 155 7.18 9.96 1.08
CA PRO A 155 8.03 9.90 2.26
C PRO A 155 7.36 10.58 3.46
N VAL A 156 7.45 9.98 4.64
CA VAL A 156 6.83 10.48 5.87
C VAL A 156 7.86 10.52 7.01
N GLU A 157 7.93 11.63 7.72
CA GLU A 157 8.68 11.80 8.98
C GLU A 157 7.92 11.15 10.15
N ALA A 158 7.61 9.86 10.05
CA ALA A 158 6.70 9.18 10.97
C ALA A 158 7.18 9.23 12.42
N GLY A 159 8.49 9.09 12.65
CA GLY A 159 9.09 9.18 13.99
C GLY A 159 8.93 10.58 14.60
N ALA A 160 9.23 11.63 13.85
CA ALA A 160 9.07 13.01 14.33
C ALA A 160 7.60 13.32 14.65
N ILE A 161 6.67 12.90 13.80
CA ILE A 161 5.23 13.08 14.04
C ILE A 161 4.80 12.31 15.31
N ALA A 162 5.29 11.09 15.50
CA ALA A 162 4.98 10.27 16.67
C ALA A 162 5.50 10.91 17.98
N GLU A 163 6.72 11.45 17.95
CA GLU A 163 7.32 12.22 19.04
C GLU A 163 6.50 13.47 19.37
N GLU A 164 6.10 14.26 18.37
CA GLU A 164 5.27 15.46 18.54
C GLU A 164 3.91 15.15 19.19
N LEU A 165 3.34 13.99 18.88
CA LEU A 165 2.07 13.51 19.44
C LEU A 165 2.22 12.83 20.81
N GLY A 166 3.45 12.73 21.35
CA GLY A 166 3.74 12.14 22.66
C GLY A 166 3.71 10.62 22.68
N ASN A 167 3.88 9.96 21.52
CA ASN A 167 3.89 8.51 21.38
C ASN A 167 5.08 8.04 20.53
N PRO A 168 6.32 8.23 21.01
CA PRO A 168 7.56 7.92 20.28
C PRO A 168 7.77 6.43 19.98
#